data_AF-A0A528ATY6-F1
#
_entry.id   AF-A0A528ATY6-F1
#
_cell.length_a   1.000
_cell.length_b   1.000
_cell.length_c   1.000
_cell.angle_alpha   90.00
_cell.angle_beta   90.00
_cell.angle_gamma   90.00
#
_symmetry.space_group_name_H-M   'P 1'
#
loop_
_entity.id
_entity.type
_entity.pdbx_description
1 polymer ?
#
loop_
_entity_poly.entity_id
_entity_poly.type
_entity_poly.pdbx_seq_one_letter_code
_entity_poly.pdbx_strand_id
1 'polypeptide(L)' 'IGERLAQGLRTRGLAAGAASIQAEGRSIGTALQEHALKIGGNLLVMGGYGHSRIRDFVLGGATEGILSELRLPVLLSH' A
#
# COMPACT_ATOMS: atom_id res chain seq x y z
N ILE A 1 11.94 -5.93 -6.52
CA ILE A 1 12.21 -4.62 -5.88
C ILE A 1 11.91 -4.67 -4.39
N GLY A 2 10.71 -5.11 -3.97
CA GLY A 2 10.30 -5.20 -2.57
C GLY A 2 11.32 -5.89 -1.64
N GLU A 3 11.81 -7.09 -2.01
CA GLU A 3 12.76 -7.82 -1.16
C GLU A 3 14.07 -7.05 -0.93
N ARG A 4 14.58 -6.33 -1.93
CA ARG A 4 15.78 -5.49 -1.75
C ARG A 4 15.55 -4.36 -0.76
N LEU A 5 14.37 -3.74 -0.78
CA LEU A 5 13.99 -2.69 0.16
C LEU A 5 13.84 -3.24 1.57
N ALA A 6 13.13 -4.37 1.72
CA ALA A 6 12.99 -5.06 3.00
C ALA A 6 14.36 -5.44 3.58
N GLN A 7 15.26 -5.98 2.75
CA GLN A 7 16.63 -6.29 3.18
C GLN A 7 17.37 -5.05 3.66
N GLY A 8 17.25 -3.91 2.97
CA GLY A 8 17.87 -2.65 3.41
C GLY A 8 17.32 -2.13 4.75
N LEU A 9 16.06 -2.40 5.08
CA LEU A 9 15.49 -2.07 6.39
C LEU A 9 16.00 -3.03 7.48
N ARG A 10 16.10 -4.33 7.17
CA ARG A 10 16.65 -5.33 8.09
C ARG A 10 18.10 -5.06 8.43
N THR A 11 18.93 -4.62 7.49
CA THR A 11 20.33 -4.26 7.78
C THR A 11 20.45 -3.07 8.73
N ARG A 12 19.37 -2.31 8.94
CA ARG A 12 19.26 -1.21 9.92
C ARG A 12 18.55 -1.62 11.21
N GLY A 13 18.31 -2.91 11.42
CA GLY A 13 17.69 -3.45 12.64
C GLY A 13 16.16 -3.40 12.67
N LEU A 14 15.51 -3.09 11.55
CA LEU A 14 14.04 -3.05 11.47
C LEU A 14 13.47 -4.42 11.07
N ALA A 15 12.41 -4.86 11.74
CA ALA A 15 11.64 -6.03 11.35
C ALA A 15 10.83 -5.72 10.08
N ALA A 16 11.30 -6.18 8.92
CA ALA A 16 10.69 -5.90 7.63
C ALA A 16 10.50 -7.18 6.80
N GLY A 17 9.44 -7.21 6.00
CA GLY A 17 9.12 -8.27 5.05
C GLY A 17 8.73 -7.69 3.69
N ALA A 18 8.88 -8.47 2.63
CA ALA A 18 8.27 -8.15 1.34
C ALA A 18 7.23 -9.21 1.01
N ALA A 19 6.08 -8.77 0.51
CA ALA A 19 5.02 -9.65 0.05
C ALA A 19 4.60 -9.26 -1.37
N SER A 20 4.32 -10.26 -2.19
CA SER A 20 3.59 -10.08 -3.45
C SER A 20 2.17 -10.54 -3.22
N ILE A 21 1.21 -9.66 -3.47
CA ILE A 21 -0.21 -9.91 -3.24
C ILE A 21 -0.87 -10.09 -4.60
N GLN A 22 -1.51 -11.24 -4.79
CA GLN A 22 -2.36 -11.46 -5.96
C GLN A 22 -3.76 -10.91 -5.66
N ALA A 23 -4.26 -10.05 -6.55
CA ALA A 23 -5.56 -9.43 -6.36
C ALA A 23 -6.71 -10.42 -6.50
N GLU A 24 -6.55 -11.49 -7.30
CA GLU A 24 -7.53 -12.57 -7.50
C GLU A 24 -8.94 -12.04 -7.82
N GLY A 25 -9.02 -11.02 -8.69
CA GLY A 25 -10.27 -10.38 -9.10
C GLY A 25 -10.80 -9.29 -8.16
N ARG A 26 -10.18 -9.07 -7.00
CA ARG A 26 -10.47 -7.93 -6.12
C ARG A 26 -9.86 -6.63 -6.65
N SER A 27 -10.39 -5.50 -6.19
CA SER A 27 -9.71 -4.21 -6.39
C SER A 27 -8.35 -4.18 -5.69
N ILE A 28 -7.41 -3.36 -6.18
CA ILE A 28 -6.10 -3.17 -5.55
C ILE A 28 -6.27 -2.71 -4.09
N GLY A 29 -7.18 -1.77 -3.84
CA GLY A 29 -7.43 -1.25 -2.49
C GLY A 29 -7.94 -2.32 -1.54
N THR A 30 -8.88 -3.16 -1.98
CA THR A 30 -9.37 -4.30 -1.21
C THR A 30 -8.25 -5.29 -0.91
N ALA A 31 -7.47 -5.69 -1.92
CA ALA A 31 -6.41 -6.68 -1.75
C ALA A 31 -5.30 -6.21 -0.80
N LEU A 32 -4.93 -4.93 -0.85
CA LEU A 32 -3.94 -4.33 0.06
C LEU A 32 -4.45 -4.30 1.50
N GLN A 33 -5.68 -3.84 1.72
CA GLN A 33 -6.26 -3.74 3.06
C GLN A 33 -6.51 -5.11 3.70
N GLU A 34 -7.02 -6.08 2.93
CA GLU A 34 -7.19 -7.47 3.39
C GLU A 34 -5.86 -8.12 3.77
N HIS A 35 -4.81 -7.93 2.96
CA HIS A 35 -3.50 -8.43 3.30
C HIS A 35 -2.95 -7.78 4.56
N ALA A 36 -3.07 -6.45 4.70
CA ALA A 36 -2.62 -5.73 5.88
C ALA A 36 -3.30 -6.24 7.16
N LEU A 37 -4.62 -6.45 7.12
CA LEU A 37 -5.36 -7.03 8.24
C LEU A 37 -4.93 -8.48 8.53
N LYS A 38 -4.74 -9.30 7.49
CA LYS A 38 -4.33 -10.71 7.62
C LYS A 38 -2.98 -10.87 8.34
N ILE A 39 -2.06 -9.93 8.15
CA ILE A 39 -0.75 -9.93 8.83
C ILE A 39 -0.76 -9.19 10.17
N GLY A 40 -1.93 -8.76 10.66
CA GLY A 40 -2.07 -8.03 11.92
C GLY A 40 -1.63 -6.57 11.86
N GLY A 41 -1.58 -5.98 10.66
CA GLY A 41 -1.21 -4.58 10.47
C GLY A 41 -2.28 -3.62 11.03
N ASN A 42 -1.83 -2.60 11.75
CA ASN A 42 -2.70 -1.58 12.36
C ASN A 42 -2.70 -0.24 11.61
N LEU A 43 -1.82 -0.10 10.62
CA LEU A 43 -1.68 1.10 9.79
C LEU A 43 -1.21 0.69 8.39
N LEU A 44 -1.92 1.14 7.36
CA LEU A 44 -1.47 1.03 5.98
C LEU A 44 -0.82 2.35 5.56
N VAL A 45 0.46 2.30 5.16
CA VAL A 45 1.18 3.45 4.60
C VAL A 45 1.34 3.25 3.11
N MET A 46 0.95 4.26 2.32
CA MET A 46 1.09 4.23 0.87
C MET A 46 1.44 5.60 0.31
N GLY A 47 2.05 5.62 -0.87
CA GLY A 47 2.17 6.85 -1.65
C GLY A 47 0.78 7.29 -2.11
N GLY A 48 0.39 8.52 -1.80
CA GLY A 48 -0.89 9.08 -2.27
C GLY A 48 -0.91 9.33 -3.78
N TYR A 49 0.27 9.47 -4.40
CA TYR A 49 0.44 9.97 -5.76
C TYR A 49 1.64 9.33 -6.47
N GLY A 50 1.46 8.89 -7.72
CA GLY A 50 2.54 8.31 -8.52
C GLY A 50 2.23 8.30 -10.02
N HIS A 51 2.84 9.25 -10.74
CA HIS A 51 2.88 9.43 -12.20
C HIS A 51 1.57 9.82 -12.94
N SER A 52 1.18 11.09 -12.81
CA SER A 52 1.08 12.00 -13.97
C SER A 52 1.07 13.45 -13.48
N ARG A 53 2.16 14.18 -13.75
CA ARG A 53 2.31 15.62 -13.48
C ARG A 53 1.44 16.50 -14.40
N ILE A 54 0.39 15.98 -15.02
CA ILE A 54 -0.43 16.74 -15.96
C ILE A 54 -1.89 16.62 -15.51
N ARG A 55 -2.29 17.66 -14.79
CA ARG A 55 -3.64 18.19 -14.68
C ARG A 55 -4.63 17.27 -13.94
N ASP A 56 -5.18 17.86 -12.88
CA ASP A 56 -6.35 17.40 -12.14
C ASP A 56 -6.14 16.32 -11.07
N PHE A 57 -6.96 16.48 -10.05
CA PHE A 57 -7.08 15.82 -8.75
C PHE A 57 -7.46 14.33 -8.90
N VAL A 58 -6.83 13.59 -9.80
CA VAL A 58 -7.20 12.20 -10.11
C VAL A 58 -6.41 11.27 -9.21
N LEU A 59 -7.08 10.80 -8.16
CA LEU A 59 -6.61 9.69 -7.36
C LEU A 59 -6.34 8.49 -8.29
N GLY A 60 -5.16 7.88 -8.21
CA GLY A 60 -4.92 6.62 -8.90
C GLY A 60 -5.89 5.55 -8.39
N GLY A 61 -6.26 4.57 -9.21
CA GLY A 61 -7.30 3.58 -8.86
C GLY A 61 -7.05 2.78 -7.56
N ALA A 62 -5.79 2.70 -7.10
CA ALA A 62 -5.47 2.15 -5.79
C ALA A 62 -5.84 3.10 -4.63
N THR A 63 -5.49 4.38 -4.74
CA THR A 63 -5.81 5.40 -3.72
C THR A 63 -7.31 5.64 -3.65
N GLU A 64 -7.99 5.77 -4.79
CA GLU A 64 -9.45 5.86 -4.85
C GLU A 64 -10.12 4.66 -4.20
N GLY A 65 -9.70 3.44 -4.58
CA GLY A 65 -10.26 2.20 -4.03
C GLY A 65 -10.01 1.98 -2.54
N ILE A 66 -8.98 2.63 -1.96
CA ILE A 66 -8.75 2.60 -0.51
C ILE A 66 -9.63 3.62 0.20
N LEU A 67 -9.73 4.84 -0.33
CA LEU A 67 -10.50 5.92 0.29
C LEU A 67 -12.01 5.71 0.17
N SER A 68 -12.48 4.95 -0.83
CA SER A 68 -13.90 4.60 -0.98
C SER A 68 -14.38 3.60 0.07
N GLU A 69 -13.49 2.74 0.59
CA GLU A 69 -13.82 1.72 1.59
C GLU A 69 -12.64 1.47 2.54
N LEU A 70 -12.51 2.32 3.56
CA LEU A 70 -11.47 2.19 4.57
C LEU A 70 -11.78 1.06 5.58
N ARG A 71 -10.85 0.11 5.71
CA ARG A 71 -10.94 -1.05 6.62
C ARG A 71 -9.91 -1.01 7.76
N LEU A 72 -8.91 -0.14 7.66
CA LEU A 72 -7.92 0.16 8.69
C LEU A 72 -7.42 1.61 8.53
N PRO A 73 -6.77 2.20 9.55
CA PRO A 73 -6.13 3.50 9.40
C PRO A 73 -5.16 3.54 8.22
N VAL A 74 -5.22 4.60 7.42
CA VAL A 74 -4.35 4.80 6.25
C VAL A 74 -3.60 6.12 6.37
N LEU A 75 -2.29 6.08 6.19
CA LEU A 75 -1.45 7.26 6.03
C LEU A 75 -1.00 7.37 4.57
N LEU A 76 -1.40 8.46 3.92
CA LEU A 76 -0.95 8.80 2.57
C LEU A 76 0.28 9.73 2.67
N SER A 77 1.39 9.30 2.07
CA SER A 77 2.59 10.12 1.94
C SER A 77 2.71 10.68 0.52
N HIS A 78 3.10 11.96 0.40
CA HIS A 78 3.48 12.61 -0.87
C HIS A 78 4.99 12.65 -1.01
#